data_AF-A0A935B7H8-F1
#
_entry.id   AF-A0A935B7H8-F1
#
_cell.length_a   1.000
_cell.length_b   1.000
_cell.length_c   1.000
_cell.angle_alpha   90.00
_cell.angle_beta   90.00
_cell.angle_gamma   90.00
#
_symmetry.space_group_name_H-M   'P 1'
#
loop_
_entity.id
_entity.type
_entity.pdbx_description
1 polymer ?
#
loop_
_entity_poly.entity_id
_entity_poly.type
_entity_poly.pdbx_seq_one_letter_code
_entity_poly.pdbx_strand_id
1 'polypeptide(L)'
;MKEAARTYAKISKMGIPIEFLDVGGGMAVDYDGSRTSFESSANYNAQEFANDVIYVIKTVCDDESVPHPTIIQESGRYLSAYHAILVTNVQDEIETVVEHHDAEMKLTPDDPQIVHELHDLRETINAKNYREYYHDALENRDELFTMFNLGLISLEAKGKGEVLFWDICEEADKFAQLKKYVAEEFDELRQLMCAKYLANFSVFRSMPDNWALEQLFPIIPIHKLNKKATEYATLCDITCDSDGIVDKFVDLHDVKSVLELHKLVKNEPYYLAMMLVGLTKR
;
A
#
# COMPACT_ATOMS: atom_id res chain seq x y z
N MET A 1 9.49 29.60 -10.48
CA MET A 1 10.64 30.40 -9.97
C MET A 1 11.13 31.50 -10.89
N LYS A 2 11.62 31.22 -12.10
CA LYS A 2 12.21 32.26 -12.98
C LYS A 2 11.27 33.44 -13.27
N GLU A 3 9.99 33.15 -13.49
CA GLU A 3 8.95 34.18 -13.68
C GLU A 3 8.82 35.09 -12.46
N ALA A 4 8.67 34.54 -11.24
CA ALA A 4 8.59 35.31 -10.01
C ALA A 4 9.80 36.24 -9.80
N ALA A 5 11.02 35.74 -10.06
CA ALA A 5 12.23 36.55 -9.99
C ALA A 5 12.25 37.70 -11.02
N ARG A 6 11.75 37.47 -12.25
CA ARG A 6 11.63 38.52 -13.27
C ARG A 6 10.58 39.55 -12.87
N THR A 7 9.44 39.11 -12.33
CA THR A 7 8.39 40.00 -11.81
C THR A 7 8.93 40.89 -10.68
N TYR A 8 9.63 40.32 -9.70
CA TYR A 8 10.35 41.06 -8.66
C TYR A 8 11.26 42.14 -9.29
N ALA A 9 12.10 41.77 -10.24
CA ALA A 9 13.02 42.71 -10.85
C ALA A 9 12.31 43.86 -11.60
N LYS A 10 11.18 43.59 -12.29
CA LYS A 10 10.41 44.65 -12.95
C LYS A 10 9.75 45.59 -11.96
N ILE A 11 9.18 45.08 -10.86
CA ILE A 11 8.57 45.90 -9.81
C ILE A 11 9.63 46.77 -9.11
N SER A 12 10.81 46.20 -8.82
CA SER A 12 11.94 46.95 -8.24
C SER A 12 12.37 48.11 -9.16
N LYS A 13 12.46 47.88 -10.49
CA LYS A 13 12.76 48.93 -11.48
C LYS A 13 11.70 50.02 -11.59
N MET A 14 10.46 49.76 -11.18
CA MET A 14 9.41 50.78 -11.09
C MET A 14 9.61 51.72 -9.89
N GLY A 15 10.65 51.51 -9.07
CA GLY A 15 10.94 52.30 -7.88
C GLY A 15 10.10 51.91 -6.65
N ILE A 16 9.40 50.78 -6.72
CA ILE A 16 8.62 50.26 -5.61
C ILE A 16 9.57 49.52 -4.66
N PRO A 17 9.64 49.88 -3.36
CA PRO A 17 10.59 49.31 -2.41
C PRO A 17 10.11 47.94 -1.92
N ILE A 18 10.22 46.93 -2.78
CA ILE A 18 9.97 45.54 -2.40
C ILE A 18 11.24 44.91 -1.84
N GLU A 19 11.13 44.32 -0.65
CA GLU A 19 12.27 43.72 0.07
C GLU A 19 12.20 42.20 0.15
N PHE A 20 10.99 41.64 0.02
CA PHE A 20 10.73 40.22 0.21
C PHE A 20 10.26 39.58 -1.09
N LEU A 21 10.78 38.38 -1.35
CA LEU A 21 10.28 37.47 -2.38
C LEU A 21 9.91 36.15 -1.71
N ASP A 22 8.61 35.94 -1.56
CA ASP A 22 8.06 34.68 -1.08
C ASP A 22 8.00 33.67 -2.22
N VAL A 23 8.60 32.50 -2.00
CA VAL A 23 8.63 31.42 -3.01
C VAL A 23 7.68 30.27 -2.66
N GLY A 24 6.89 30.43 -1.59
CA GLY A 24 5.80 29.56 -1.19
C GLY A 24 6.27 28.26 -0.55
N GLY A 25 5.41 27.24 -0.62
CA GLY A 25 5.75 25.88 -0.16
C GLY A 25 6.49 25.07 -1.22
N GLY A 26 6.16 23.77 -1.30
CA GLY A 26 6.59 22.91 -2.41
C GLY A 26 7.87 22.11 -2.20
N MET A 27 8.60 22.31 -1.10
CA MET A 27 9.65 21.36 -0.71
C MET A 27 8.99 20.04 -0.29
N ALA A 28 9.27 19.00 -1.07
CA ALA A 28 8.69 17.68 -0.93
C ALA A 28 9.37 16.87 0.18
N VAL A 29 8.65 15.89 0.69
CA VAL A 29 9.12 14.91 1.67
C VAL A 29 9.17 13.57 0.96
N ASP A 30 10.26 12.85 1.15
CA ASP A 30 10.46 11.51 0.61
C ASP A 30 9.75 10.50 1.53
N TYR A 31 8.50 10.15 1.20
CA TYR A 31 7.70 9.21 2.01
C TYR A 31 8.02 7.76 1.71
N ASP A 32 8.44 7.43 0.48
CA ASP A 32 8.77 6.05 0.10
C ASP A 32 10.26 5.69 0.24
N GLY A 33 11.14 6.69 0.36
CA GLY A 33 12.58 6.49 0.51
C GLY A 33 13.33 6.19 -0.79
N SER A 34 12.64 6.22 -1.93
CA SER A 34 13.19 5.91 -3.25
C SER A 34 14.07 7.03 -3.81
N ARG A 35 13.86 8.28 -3.37
CA ARG A 35 14.48 9.50 -3.93
C ARG A 35 14.28 9.65 -5.43
N THR A 36 13.12 9.26 -5.92
CA THR A 36 12.72 9.37 -7.31
C THR A 36 11.73 10.53 -7.51
N SER A 37 11.31 10.76 -8.76
CA SER A 37 10.25 11.70 -9.11
C SER A 37 8.84 11.10 -8.94
N PHE A 38 8.70 9.99 -8.21
CA PHE A 38 7.41 9.41 -7.88
C PHE A 38 6.59 10.36 -6.99
N GLU A 39 5.26 10.25 -7.04
CA GLU A 39 4.34 11.20 -6.41
C GLU A 39 4.52 11.31 -4.88
N SER A 40 4.85 10.19 -4.22
CA SER A 40 5.14 10.13 -2.79
C SER A 40 6.62 10.34 -2.42
N SER A 41 7.46 10.80 -3.37
CA SER A 41 8.91 10.94 -3.22
C SER A 41 9.41 12.36 -3.55
N ALA A 42 10.70 12.60 -3.30
CA ALA A 42 11.45 13.75 -3.79
C ALA A 42 12.78 13.31 -4.39
N ASN A 43 13.08 13.72 -5.63
CA ASN A 43 14.36 13.43 -6.30
C ASN A 43 15.45 14.48 -6.04
N TYR A 44 15.28 15.28 -4.99
CA TYR A 44 16.21 16.30 -4.57
C TYR A 44 16.30 16.35 -3.05
N ASN A 45 17.42 16.85 -2.53
CA ASN A 45 17.56 17.18 -1.11
C ASN A 45 17.35 18.67 -0.84
N ALA A 46 17.23 19.05 0.44
CA ALA A 46 17.00 20.44 0.82
C ALA A 46 18.08 21.41 0.34
N GLN A 47 19.34 20.96 0.25
CA GLN A 47 20.43 21.80 -0.25
C GLN A 47 20.32 22.03 -1.76
N GLU A 48 19.96 21.01 -2.54
CA GLU A 48 19.70 21.14 -3.98
C GLU A 48 18.54 22.09 -4.25
N PHE A 49 17.43 21.91 -3.53
CA PHE A 49 16.27 22.81 -3.61
C PHE A 49 16.67 24.27 -3.31
N ALA A 50 17.41 24.50 -2.23
CA ALA A 50 17.90 25.83 -1.87
C ALA A 50 18.83 26.40 -2.95
N ASN A 51 19.78 25.60 -3.46
CA ASN A 51 20.70 26.03 -4.51
C ASN A 51 19.94 26.48 -5.76
N ASP A 52 18.96 25.72 -6.22
CA ASP A 52 18.18 26.03 -7.43
C ASP A 52 17.37 27.31 -7.26
N VAL A 53 16.69 27.49 -6.12
CA VAL A 53 15.93 28.70 -5.80
C VAL A 53 16.85 29.93 -5.77
N ILE A 54 17.94 29.85 -4.98
CA ILE A 54 18.87 30.96 -4.81
C ILE A 54 19.55 31.30 -6.13
N TYR A 55 20.02 30.31 -6.89
CA TYR A 55 20.72 30.52 -8.14
C TYR A 55 19.83 31.25 -9.16
N VAL A 56 18.59 30.80 -9.35
CA VAL A 56 17.65 31.42 -10.29
C VAL A 56 17.35 32.87 -9.93
N ILE A 57 17.10 33.16 -8.65
CA ILE A 57 16.80 34.51 -8.18
C ILE A 57 18.02 35.42 -8.36
N LYS A 58 19.20 34.95 -7.93
CA LYS A 58 20.47 35.66 -8.07
C LYS A 58 20.74 36.01 -9.53
N THR A 59 20.69 35.05 -10.44
CA THR A 59 20.95 35.29 -11.88
C THR A 59 20.04 36.36 -12.45
N VAL A 60 18.74 36.31 -12.16
CA VAL A 60 17.80 37.32 -12.66
C VAL A 60 18.07 38.70 -12.06
N CYS A 61 18.37 38.78 -10.77
CA CYS A 61 18.66 40.08 -10.13
C CYS A 61 19.97 40.68 -10.65
N ASP A 62 21.01 39.87 -10.84
CA ASP A 62 22.29 40.27 -11.43
C ASP A 62 22.08 40.78 -12.87
N ASP A 63 21.36 40.03 -13.71
CA ASP A 63 21.04 40.41 -15.10
C ASP A 63 20.28 41.73 -15.18
N GLU A 64 19.31 41.93 -14.29
CA GLU A 64 18.46 43.12 -14.29
C GLU A 64 19.09 44.28 -13.52
N SER A 65 20.24 44.07 -12.86
CA SER A 65 20.92 45.06 -12.01
C SER A 65 20.02 45.63 -10.92
N VAL A 66 19.29 44.74 -10.22
CA VAL A 66 18.43 45.09 -9.07
C VAL A 66 18.98 44.45 -7.78
N PRO A 67 18.68 45.00 -6.59
CA PRO A 67 19.08 44.40 -5.32
C PRO A 67 18.52 42.98 -5.15
N HIS A 68 19.26 42.12 -4.45
CA HIS A 68 18.78 40.79 -4.09
C HIS A 68 17.74 40.90 -2.95
N PRO A 69 16.57 40.24 -3.06
CA PRO A 69 15.56 40.29 -2.00
C PRO A 69 15.91 39.37 -0.82
N THR A 70 15.24 39.60 0.31
CA THR A 70 15.08 38.58 1.35
C THR A 70 14.11 37.51 0.85
N ILE A 71 14.50 36.25 0.92
CA ILE A 71 13.69 35.13 0.42
C ILE A 71 12.92 34.52 1.59
N ILE A 72 11.61 34.32 1.40
CA ILE A 72 10.74 33.63 2.35
C ILE A 72 10.37 32.27 1.76
N GLN A 73 10.36 31.23 2.61
CA GLN A 73 9.98 29.87 2.25
C GLN A 73 8.96 29.30 3.22
N GLU A 74 7.86 28.78 2.70
CA GLU A 74 6.69 28.30 3.45
C GLU A 74 6.60 26.77 3.44
N SER A 75 7.73 26.08 3.58
CA SER A 75 7.80 24.61 3.50
C SER A 75 7.28 23.89 4.76
N GLY A 76 6.01 24.11 5.09
CA GLY A 76 5.37 23.53 6.27
C GLY A 76 5.41 22.01 6.31
N ARG A 77 5.12 21.33 5.18
CA ARG A 77 5.18 19.86 5.08
C ARG A 77 6.55 19.32 5.44
N TYR A 78 7.61 19.89 4.87
CA TYR A 78 8.96 19.45 5.13
C TYR A 78 9.36 19.60 6.61
N LEU A 79 8.95 20.71 7.24
CA LEU A 79 9.24 20.96 8.66
C LEU A 79 8.50 20.02 9.61
N SER A 80 7.28 19.63 9.26
CA SER A 80 6.37 18.93 10.18
C SER A 80 6.20 17.44 9.88
N ALA A 81 6.41 16.94 8.67
CA ALA A 81 6.14 15.53 8.37
C ALA A 81 6.82 14.57 9.37
N TYR A 82 8.10 14.81 9.69
CA TYR A 82 8.93 13.95 10.52
C TYR A 82 8.67 14.02 12.03
N HIS A 83 7.89 14.99 12.53
CA HIS A 83 7.81 15.25 13.98
C HIS A 83 6.86 14.32 14.74
N ALA A 84 6.00 13.58 14.04
CA ALA A 84 4.97 12.75 14.65
C ALA A 84 4.97 11.33 14.07
N ILE A 85 4.65 10.37 14.95
CA ILE A 85 4.48 8.95 14.65
C ILE A 85 3.15 8.54 15.28
N LEU A 86 2.31 7.83 14.52
CA LEU A 86 1.15 7.15 15.08
C LEU A 86 1.55 5.75 15.49
N VAL A 87 1.36 5.40 16.76
CA VAL A 87 1.57 4.02 17.25
C VAL A 87 0.21 3.41 17.54
N THR A 88 -0.04 2.22 17.01
CA THR A 88 -1.26 1.44 17.25
C THR A 88 -0.92 -0.01 17.52
N ASN A 89 -1.86 -0.74 18.12
CA ASN A 89 -1.77 -2.18 18.29
C ASN A 89 -2.70 -2.88 17.30
N VAL A 90 -2.29 -4.03 16.80
CA VAL A 90 -3.14 -4.99 16.11
C VAL A 90 -3.92 -5.76 17.17
N GLN A 91 -5.24 -5.75 17.05
CA GLN A 91 -6.19 -6.40 17.95
C GLN A 91 -6.40 -7.85 17.56
N ASP A 92 -6.57 -8.10 16.27
CA ASP A 92 -6.89 -9.42 15.75
C ASP A 92 -6.46 -9.57 14.29
N GLU A 93 -6.53 -10.80 13.82
CA GLU A 93 -6.37 -11.17 12.42
C GLU A 93 -7.73 -11.62 11.89
N ILE A 94 -8.19 -10.98 10.81
CA ILE A 94 -9.36 -11.43 10.07
C ILE A 94 -8.85 -12.43 9.06
N GLU A 95 -9.17 -13.70 9.30
CA GLU A 95 -8.87 -14.80 8.38
C GLU A 95 -9.64 -14.60 7.07
N THR A 96 -8.90 -14.48 5.97
CA THR A 96 -9.42 -14.34 4.60
C THR A 96 -9.57 -15.69 3.91
N VAL A 97 -8.79 -16.68 4.34
CA VAL A 97 -8.81 -18.05 3.86
C VAL A 97 -9.18 -18.97 5.02
N VAL A 98 -10.02 -19.95 4.78
CA VAL A 98 -10.38 -20.96 5.78
C VAL A 98 -9.10 -21.70 6.17
N GLU A 99 -8.66 -21.60 7.43
CA GLU A 99 -7.57 -22.45 7.92
C GLU A 99 -7.93 -23.91 7.64
N HIS A 100 -6.98 -24.70 7.12
CA HIS A 100 -7.09 -26.14 6.91
C HIS A 100 -7.79 -26.78 8.11
N HIS A 101 -9.10 -27.00 8.02
CA HIS A 101 -9.84 -27.58 9.11
C HIS A 101 -9.37 -29.04 9.20
N ASP A 102 -8.86 -29.47 10.35
CA ASP A 102 -8.43 -30.86 10.61
C ASP A 102 -9.53 -31.91 10.32
N ALA A 103 -10.76 -31.47 10.05
CA ALA A 103 -11.80 -32.31 9.49
C ALA A 103 -11.51 -32.56 8.01
N GLU A 104 -10.96 -33.73 7.69
CA GLU A 104 -10.84 -34.24 6.31
C GLU A 104 -12.13 -33.93 5.54
N MET A 105 -12.05 -33.07 4.53
CA MET A 105 -13.18 -32.77 3.67
C MET A 105 -13.56 -34.05 2.91
N LYS A 106 -14.71 -34.63 3.24
CA LYS A 106 -15.17 -35.87 2.62
C LYS A 106 -16.01 -35.56 1.40
N LEU A 107 -15.48 -35.89 0.23
CA LEU A 107 -16.27 -35.99 -0.98
C LEU A 107 -17.21 -37.19 -0.90
N THR A 108 -18.42 -36.97 -1.39
CA THR A 108 -19.46 -37.98 -1.56
C THR A 108 -19.78 -38.12 -3.04
N PRO A 109 -20.24 -39.28 -3.53
CA PRO A 109 -20.65 -39.44 -4.92
C PRO A 109 -21.83 -38.55 -5.36
N ASP A 110 -22.56 -37.98 -4.39
CA ASP A 110 -23.71 -37.10 -4.63
C ASP A 110 -23.28 -35.62 -4.72
N ASP A 111 -22.00 -35.31 -4.50
CA ASP A 111 -21.51 -33.94 -4.65
C ASP A 111 -21.59 -33.50 -6.13
N PRO A 112 -21.87 -32.21 -6.40
CA PRO A 112 -21.93 -31.71 -7.76
C PRO A 112 -20.62 -31.94 -8.52
N GLN A 113 -20.72 -32.20 -9.82
CA GLN A 113 -19.59 -32.42 -10.72
C GLN A 113 -18.49 -31.35 -10.57
N ILE A 114 -18.87 -30.08 -10.42
CA ILE A 114 -17.93 -28.97 -10.25
C ILE A 114 -17.05 -29.09 -8.99
N VAL A 115 -17.56 -29.71 -7.92
CA VAL A 115 -16.79 -29.96 -6.68
C VAL A 115 -15.78 -31.08 -6.91
N HIS A 116 -16.14 -32.11 -7.69
CA HIS A 116 -15.21 -33.16 -8.09
C HIS A 116 -14.10 -32.62 -9.00
N GLU A 117 -14.44 -31.73 -9.94
CA GLU A 117 -13.45 -31.09 -10.83
C GLU A 117 -12.45 -30.22 -10.05
N LEU A 118 -12.93 -29.39 -9.11
CA LEU A 118 -12.04 -28.64 -8.21
C LEU A 118 -11.14 -29.56 -7.37
N HIS A 119 -11.67 -30.69 -6.88
CA HIS A 119 -10.86 -31.65 -6.14
C HIS A 119 -9.78 -32.29 -7.02
N ASP A 120 -10.11 -32.68 -8.24
CA ASP A 120 -9.15 -33.27 -9.18
C ASP A 120 -8.04 -32.28 -9.54
N LEU A 121 -8.36 -31.00 -9.73
CA LEU A 121 -7.37 -29.93 -9.89
C LEU A 121 -6.45 -29.84 -8.67
N ARG A 122 -7.02 -29.85 -7.46
CA ARG A 122 -6.28 -29.75 -6.20
C ARG A 122 -5.28 -30.89 -5.99
N GLU A 123 -5.65 -32.11 -6.37
CA GLU A 123 -4.81 -33.30 -6.24
C GLU A 123 -3.71 -33.39 -7.31
N THR A 124 -3.93 -32.81 -8.49
CA THR A 124 -3.05 -32.97 -9.65
C THR A 124 -2.22 -31.72 -10.00
N ILE A 125 -2.40 -30.64 -9.25
CA ILE A 125 -1.62 -29.40 -9.40
C ILE A 125 -0.12 -29.64 -9.17
N ASN A 126 0.70 -29.03 -10.02
CA ASN A 126 2.16 -29.11 -9.95
C ASN A 126 2.84 -27.90 -10.62
N ALA A 127 4.16 -27.81 -10.49
CA ALA A 127 4.97 -26.71 -11.01
C ALA A 127 4.90 -26.44 -12.53
N LYS A 128 4.30 -27.36 -13.32
CA LYS A 128 4.13 -27.20 -14.78
C LYS A 128 2.74 -26.68 -15.16
N ASN A 129 1.69 -27.07 -14.44
CA ASN A 129 0.30 -26.74 -14.77
C ASN A 129 -0.36 -25.75 -13.78
N TYR A 130 0.35 -25.32 -12.72
CA TYR A 130 -0.22 -24.44 -11.68
C TYR A 130 -0.98 -23.20 -12.21
N ARG A 131 -0.49 -22.58 -13.28
CA ARG A 131 -1.13 -21.40 -13.86
C ARG A 131 -2.41 -21.73 -14.63
N GLU A 132 -2.40 -22.83 -15.39
CA GLU A 132 -3.59 -23.34 -16.07
C GLU A 132 -4.66 -23.72 -15.04
N TYR A 133 -4.26 -24.46 -14.00
CA TYR A 133 -5.18 -24.90 -12.95
C TYR A 133 -5.71 -23.76 -12.09
N TYR A 134 -4.94 -22.67 -11.93
CA TYR A 134 -5.45 -21.46 -11.31
C TYR A 134 -6.56 -20.82 -12.16
N HIS A 135 -6.40 -20.76 -13.48
CA HIS A 135 -7.44 -20.25 -14.39
C HIS A 135 -8.67 -21.15 -14.41
N ASP A 136 -8.48 -22.47 -14.50
CA ASP A 136 -9.58 -23.43 -14.43
C ASP A 136 -10.33 -23.33 -13.08
N ALA A 137 -9.61 -23.13 -11.98
CA ALA A 137 -10.21 -22.93 -10.66
C ALA A 137 -11.03 -21.63 -10.58
N LEU A 138 -10.58 -20.54 -11.22
CA LEU A 138 -11.36 -19.29 -11.32
C LEU A 138 -12.67 -19.51 -12.08
N GLU A 139 -12.62 -20.18 -13.24
CA GLU A 139 -13.80 -20.51 -14.04
C GLU A 139 -14.77 -21.39 -13.23
N ASN A 140 -14.24 -22.44 -12.60
CA ASN A 140 -15.04 -23.37 -11.80
C ASN A 140 -15.69 -22.71 -10.58
N ARG A 141 -14.99 -21.77 -9.94
CA ARG A 141 -15.54 -20.98 -8.82
C ARG A 141 -16.70 -20.11 -9.30
N ASP A 142 -16.58 -19.46 -10.45
CA ASP A 142 -17.64 -18.60 -10.98
C ASP A 142 -18.87 -19.42 -11.41
N GLU A 143 -18.66 -20.63 -11.96
CA GLU A 143 -19.72 -21.60 -12.22
C GLU A 143 -20.39 -22.08 -10.91
N LEU A 144 -19.60 -22.45 -9.90
CA LEU A 144 -20.09 -22.85 -8.58
C LEU A 144 -20.99 -21.76 -7.95
N PHE A 145 -20.56 -20.49 -8.00
CA PHE A 145 -21.36 -19.36 -7.54
C PHE A 145 -22.66 -19.21 -8.34
N THR A 146 -22.59 -19.36 -9.66
CA THR A 146 -23.77 -19.28 -10.53
C THR A 146 -24.78 -20.38 -10.20
N MET A 147 -24.31 -21.63 -10.06
CA MET A 147 -25.16 -22.77 -9.69
C MET A 147 -25.82 -22.57 -8.32
N PHE A 148 -25.09 -22.02 -7.34
CA PHE A 148 -25.66 -21.73 -6.02
C PHE A 148 -26.73 -20.65 -6.09
N ASN A 149 -26.47 -19.55 -6.80
CA ASN A 149 -27.42 -18.45 -6.97
C ASN A 149 -28.70 -18.87 -7.71
N LEU A 150 -28.59 -19.85 -8.62
CA LEU A 150 -29.73 -20.46 -9.30
C LEU A 150 -30.44 -21.54 -8.46
N GLY A 151 -29.94 -21.86 -7.27
CA GLY A 151 -30.51 -22.87 -6.37
C GLY A 151 -30.26 -24.32 -6.80
N LEU A 152 -29.26 -24.56 -7.64
CA LEU A 152 -28.93 -25.89 -8.19
C LEU A 152 -28.07 -26.74 -7.26
N ILE A 153 -27.33 -26.11 -6.34
CA ILE A 153 -26.44 -26.79 -5.38
C ILE A 153 -26.72 -26.35 -3.95
N SER A 154 -26.35 -27.21 -2.99
CA SER A 154 -26.51 -26.92 -1.57
C SER A 154 -25.45 -25.96 -1.05
N LEU A 155 -25.70 -25.36 0.11
CA LEU A 155 -24.70 -24.56 0.83
C LEU A 155 -23.46 -25.40 1.20
N GLU A 156 -23.65 -26.69 1.51
CA GLU A 156 -22.56 -27.60 1.80
C GLU A 156 -21.66 -27.82 0.58
N ALA A 157 -22.25 -28.05 -0.60
CA ALA A 157 -21.50 -28.19 -1.84
C ALA A 157 -20.76 -26.90 -2.22
N LYS A 158 -21.40 -25.74 -2.05
CA LYS A 158 -20.74 -24.43 -2.21
C LYS A 158 -19.54 -24.29 -1.27
N GLY A 159 -19.71 -24.63 0.01
CA GLY A 159 -18.64 -24.56 1.00
C GLY A 159 -17.45 -25.46 0.65
N LYS A 160 -17.71 -26.71 0.22
CA LYS A 160 -16.65 -27.62 -0.26
C LYS A 160 -15.89 -27.04 -1.45
N GLY A 161 -16.61 -26.50 -2.44
CA GLY A 161 -15.99 -25.87 -3.61
C GLY A 161 -15.17 -24.62 -3.27
N GLU A 162 -15.64 -23.78 -2.34
CA GLU A 162 -14.88 -22.60 -1.88
C GLU A 162 -13.60 -23.00 -1.15
N VAL A 163 -13.62 -24.03 -0.30
CA VAL A 163 -12.41 -24.55 0.37
C VAL A 163 -11.40 -25.07 -0.66
N LEU A 164 -11.84 -25.94 -1.58
CA LEU A 164 -10.97 -26.46 -2.64
C LEU A 164 -10.38 -25.36 -3.52
N PHE A 165 -11.17 -24.35 -3.88
CA PHE A 165 -10.70 -23.20 -4.65
C PHE A 165 -9.53 -22.49 -3.95
N TRP A 166 -9.67 -22.16 -2.67
CA TRP A 166 -8.60 -21.50 -1.92
C TRP A 166 -7.36 -22.38 -1.75
N ASP A 167 -7.54 -23.68 -1.55
CA ASP A 167 -6.42 -24.62 -1.46
C ASP A 167 -5.62 -24.69 -2.78
N ILE A 168 -6.31 -24.64 -3.93
CA ILE A 168 -5.67 -24.57 -5.26
C ILE A 168 -4.90 -23.26 -5.41
N CYS A 169 -5.49 -22.13 -5.00
CA CYS A 169 -4.83 -20.82 -5.01
C CYS A 169 -3.56 -20.81 -4.16
N GLU A 170 -3.59 -21.41 -2.97
CA GLU A 170 -2.44 -21.51 -2.07
C GLU A 170 -1.29 -22.30 -2.73
N GLU A 171 -1.57 -23.45 -3.35
CA GLU A 171 -0.55 -24.22 -4.08
C GLU A 171 -0.06 -23.51 -5.34
N ALA A 172 -0.95 -22.85 -6.07
CA ALA A 172 -0.60 -22.13 -7.28
C ALA A 172 0.38 -20.99 -6.94
N ASP A 173 0.13 -20.23 -5.87
CA ASP A 173 1.06 -19.19 -5.40
C ASP A 173 2.39 -19.79 -4.95
N LYS A 174 2.40 -20.91 -4.20
CA LYS A 174 3.65 -21.62 -3.83
C LYS A 174 4.51 -21.95 -5.05
N PHE A 175 3.91 -22.47 -6.13
CA PHE A 175 4.65 -22.77 -7.36
C PHE A 175 5.08 -21.51 -8.12
N ALA A 176 4.27 -20.46 -8.11
CA ALA A 176 4.61 -19.16 -8.70
C ALA A 176 5.87 -18.57 -8.04
N GLN A 177 5.97 -18.65 -6.71
CA GLN A 177 7.11 -18.11 -5.94
C GLN A 177 8.44 -18.81 -6.20
N LEU A 178 8.42 -20.03 -6.71
CA LEU A 178 9.65 -20.75 -7.09
C LEU A 178 10.23 -20.25 -8.42
N LYS A 179 9.51 -19.41 -9.16
CA LYS A 179 9.98 -18.83 -10.42
C LYS A 179 10.80 -17.57 -10.16
N LYS A 180 11.71 -17.27 -11.10
CA LYS A 180 12.52 -16.05 -11.07
C LYS A 180 11.69 -14.78 -11.30
N TYR A 181 10.61 -14.90 -12.06
CA TYR A 181 9.68 -13.83 -12.38
C TYR A 181 8.28 -14.34 -12.08
N VAL A 182 7.60 -13.66 -11.17
CA VAL A 182 6.21 -13.92 -10.81
C VAL A 182 5.33 -13.09 -11.75
N ALA A 183 4.27 -13.68 -12.28
CA ALA A 183 3.31 -12.95 -13.10
C ALA A 183 2.38 -12.11 -12.22
N GLU A 184 1.96 -10.94 -12.72
CA GLU A 184 1.13 -9.95 -12.02
C GLU A 184 -0.15 -10.55 -11.41
N GLU A 185 -0.80 -11.49 -12.10
CA GLU A 185 -1.98 -12.22 -11.63
C GLU A 185 -1.78 -12.93 -10.27
N PHE A 186 -0.55 -13.35 -9.95
CA PHE A 186 -0.22 -13.98 -8.68
C PHE A 186 0.09 -12.96 -7.58
N ASP A 187 0.51 -11.74 -7.94
CA ASP A 187 0.63 -10.65 -6.97
C ASP A 187 -0.78 -10.15 -6.56
N GLU A 188 -1.72 -10.08 -7.51
CA GLU A 188 -3.15 -9.86 -7.23
C GLU A 188 -3.74 -10.98 -6.35
N LEU A 189 -3.42 -12.24 -6.67
CA LEU A 189 -3.85 -13.38 -5.86
C LEU A 189 -3.34 -13.28 -4.43
N ARG A 190 -2.09 -12.89 -4.22
CA ARG A 190 -1.55 -12.68 -2.86
C ARG A 190 -2.26 -11.56 -2.12
N GLN A 191 -2.64 -10.48 -2.79
CA GLN A 191 -3.44 -9.44 -2.15
C GLN A 191 -4.82 -9.97 -1.70
N LEU A 192 -5.42 -10.87 -2.49
CA LEU A 192 -6.69 -11.51 -2.12
C LEU A 192 -6.54 -12.49 -0.94
N MET A 193 -5.45 -13.25 -0.90
CA MET A 193 -5.19 -14.27 0.13
C MET A 193 -4.51 -13.72 1.39
N CYS A 194 -4.00 -12.48 1.37
CA CYS A 194 -3.26 -11.94 2.50
C CYS A 194 -4.14 -11.84 3.75
N ALA A 195 -3.50 -11.93 4.91
CA ALA A 195 -4.17 -11.71 6.17
C ALA A 195 -4.65 -10.26 6.28
N LYS A 196 -5.74 -10.03 7.02
CA LYS A 196 -6.23 -8.68 7.31
C LYS A 196 -6.00 -8.39 8.78
N TYR A 197 -5.03 -7.53 9.09
CA TYR A 197 -4.70 -7.21 10.48
C TYR A 197 -5.57 -6.04 10.94
N LEU A 198 -6.43 -6.32 11.93
CA LEU A 198 -7.33 -5.32 12.52
C LEU A 198 -6.56 -4.45 13.51
N ALA A 199 -6.17 -3.25 13.09
CA ALA A 199 -5.42 -2.31 13.89
C ALA A 199 -6.35 -1.31 14.62
N ASN A 200 -6.03 -1.03 15.88
CA ASN A 200 -6.80 -0.16 16.76
C ASN A 200 -6.54 1.33 16.47
N PHE A 201 -6.98 1.78 15.31
CA PHE A 201 -6.93 3.18 14.90
C PHE A 201 -8.10 3.51 13.97
N SER A 202 -8.09 4.72 13.40
CA SER A 202 -8.99 5.06 12.31
C SER A 202 -8.19 5.76 11.21
N VAL A 203 -8.30 5.25 9.98
CA VAL A 203 -7.67 5.83 8.78
C VAL A 203 -8.19 7.25 8.59
N PHE A 204 -9.51 7.44 8.61
CA PHE A 204 -10.14 8.76 8.42
C PHE A 204 -9.69 9.81 9.44
N ARG A 205 -9.41 9.40 10.68
CA ARG A 205 -8.97 10.31 11.73
C ARG A 205 -7.47 10.60 11.70
N SER A 206 -6.68 9.57 11.41
CA SER A 206 -5.23 9.59 11.69
C SER A 206 -4.38 9.65 10.42
N MET A 207 -4.93 9.18 9.29
CA MET A 207 -4.29 9.13 7.97
C MET A 207 -5.28 9.53 6.85
N PRO A 208 -6.00 10.67 6.95
CA PRO A 208 -6.96 11.08 5.92
C PRO A 208 -6.34 11.21 4.52
N ASP A 209 -5.08 11.64 4.41
CA ASP A 209 -4.38 11.75 3.12
C ASP A 209 -4.19 10.38 2.44
N ASN A 210 -4.10 9.29 3.21
CA ASN A 210 -4.01 7.94 2.65
C ASN A 210 -5.32 7.56 1.93
N TRP A 211 -6.45 7.80 2.58
CA TRP A 211 -7.77 7.56 1.99
C TRP A 211 -8.11 8.53 0.85
N ALA A 212 -7.87 9.84 1.05
CA ALA A 212 -8.33 10.86 0.12
C ALA A 212 -7.40 11.08 -1.09
N LEU A 213 -6.10 10.82 -0.94
CA LEU A 213 -5.07 11.18 -1.93
C LEU A 213 -4.10 10.03 -2.23
N GLU A 214 -4.40 8.82 -1.77
CA GLU A 214 -3.52 7.65 -1.92
C GLU A 214 -2.10 7.88 -1.37
N GLN A 215 -1.94 8.82 -0.42
CA GLN A 215 -0.63 9.14 0.14
C GLN A 215 -0.06 7.92 0.86
N LEU A 216 1.19 7.58 0.51
CA LEU A 216 1.93 6.52 1.18
C LEU A 216 2.54 7.04 2.48
N PHE A 217 2.52 6.19 3.49
CA PHE A 217 3.20 6.39 4.76
C PHE A 217 4.03 5.14 5.07
N PRO A 218 5.28 5.26 5.54
CA PRO A 218 6.02 4.10 6.02
C PRO A 218 5.32 3.49 7.23
N ILE A 219 5.03 2.19 7.16
CA ILE A 219 4.43 1.44 8.26
C ILE A 219 5.39 0.31 8.64
N ILE A 220 5.77 0.25 9.92
CA ILE A 220 6.70 -0.76 10.42
C ILE A 220 6.23 -1.35 11.75
N PRO A 221 6.52 -2.63 12.04
CA PRO A 221 6.52 -3.12 13.41
C PRO A 221 7.55 -2.37 14.24
N ILE A 222 7.23 -2.02 15.49
CA ILE A 222 8.18 -1.36 16.41
C ILE A 222 8.85 -2.34 17.39
N HIS A 223 8.67 -3.63 17.15
CA HIS A 223 9.22 -4.73 17.93
C HIS A 223 9.42 -5.94 17.02
N LYS A 224 10.12 -6.96 17.51
CA LYS A 224 10.48 -8.18 16.75
C LYS A 224 11.29 -7.91 15.48
N LEU A 225 11.88 -6.72 15.31
CA LEU A 225 12.69 -6.31 14.14
C LEU A 225 13.94 -7.17 13.88
N ASN A 226 14.37 -7.97 14.85
CA ASN A 226 15.45 -8.94 14.72
C ASN A 226 14.97 -10.33 14.24
N LYS A 227 13.67 -10.51 14.03
CA LYS A 227 13.05 -11.72 13.50
C LYS A 227 12.60 -11.44 12.07
N LYS A 228 12.62 -12.48 11.23
CA LYS A 228 12.11 -12.38 9.87
C LYS A 228 10.57 -12.36 9.93
N ALA A 229 9.95 -11.43 9.21
CA ALA A 229 8.51 -11.45 8.94
C ALA A 229 8.15 -12.72 8.16
N THR A 230 7.02 -13.34 8.51
CA THR A 230 6.55 -14.61 7.91
C THR A 230 5.16 -14.49 7.31
N GLU A 231 4.43 -13.41 7.64
CA GLU A 231 3.07 -13.18 7.17
C GLU A 231 3.04 -11.98 6.22
N TYR A 232 2.10 -12.01 5.29
CA TYR A 232 1.78 -10.89 4.43
C TYR A 232 0.38 -10.42 4.78
N ALA A 233 0.22 -9.13 5.06
CA ALA A 233 -1.05 -8.60 5.50
C ALA A 233 -1.36 -7.21 4.93
N THR A 234 -2.66 -6.95 4.76
CA THR A 234 -3.20 -5.59 4.69
C THR A 234 -3.67 -5.16 6.08
N LEU A 235 -3.84 -3.85 6.28
CA LEU A 235 -4.32 -3.33 7.56
C LEU A 235 -5.76 -2.86 7.42
N CYS A 236 -6.62 -3.29 8.34
CA CYS A 236 -7.96 -2.74 8.50
C CYS A 236 -8.01 -1.93 9.78
N ASP A 237 -8.72 -0.82 9.78
CA ASP A 237 -9.03 -0.08 11.00
C ASP A 237 -10.28 -0.67 11.69
N ILE A 238 -10.61 -0.17 12.89
CA ILE A 238 -11.76 -0.69 13.66
C ILE A 238 -13.10 -0.05 13.29
N THR A 239 -13.15 0.76 12.22
CA THR A 239 -14.39 1.37 11.77
C THR A 239 -15.25 0.35 11.03
N CYS A 240 -16.56 0.63 10.95
CA CYS A 240 -17.49 -0.20 10.18
C CYS A 240 -17.48 0.11 8.68
N ASP A 241 -16.56 0.97 8.22
CA ASP A 241 -16.48 1.40 6.83
C ASP A 241 -15.49 0.52 6.07
N SER A 242 -15.89 0.03 4.90
CA SER A 242 -15.03 -0.80 4.05
C SER A 242 -13.81 -0.04 3.51
N ASP A 243 -13.85 1.29 3.49
CA ASP A 243 -12.74 2.14 3.06
C ASP A 243 -11.70 2.35 4.19
N GLY A 244 -11.96 1.83 5.39
CA GLY A 244 -11.03 1.82 6.53
C GLY A 244 -9.86 0.84 6.36
N ILE A 245 -9.25 0.79 5.18
CA ILE A 245 -8.20 -0.17 4.82
C ILE A 245 -6.94 0.57 4.37
N VAL A 246 -5.79 0.00 4.69
CA VAL A 246 -4.49 0.34 4.09
C VAL A 246 -3.98 -0.88 3.35
N ASP A 247 -3.96 -0.78 2.02
CA ASP A 247 -3.56 -1.83 1.08
C ASP A 247 -2.48 -1.38 0.09
N LYS A 248 -1.91 -0.18 0.30
CA LYS A 248 -0.77 0.35 -0.45
C LYS A 248 0.35 0.70 0.54
N PHE A 249 1.51 0.10 0.34
CA PHE A 249 2.67 0.24 1.22
C PHE A 249 3.91 0.66 0.44
N VAL A 250 4.84 1.27 1.16
CA VAL A 250 6.12 1.75 0.63
C VAL A 250 7.02 0.59 0.18
N ASP A 251 7.60 0.68 -1.02
CA ASP A 251 8.81 -0.06 -1.44
C ASP A 251 9.83 0.87 -2.09
N LEU A 252 11.06 0.39 -2.25
CA LEU A 252 12.13 1.14 -2.91
C LEU A 252 11.97 1.25 -4.44
N HIS A 253 11.26 0.30 -5.05
CA HIS A 253 11.12 0.22 -6.51
C HIS A 253 9.70 0.44 -7.00
N ASP A 254 8.69 0.19 -6.15
CA ASP A 254 7.27 0.32 -6.51
C ASP A 254 6.39 0.49 -5.26
N VAL A 255 5.07 0.38 -5.41
CA VAL A 255 4.10 0.32 -4.31
C VAL A 255 3.74 -1.15 -4.04
N LYS A 256 3.89 -1.62 -2.80
CA LYS A 256 3.44 -2.97 -2.43
C LYS A 256 1.94 -2.97 -2.14
N SER A 257 1.27 -4.04 -2.51
CA SER A 257 -0.13 -4.30 -2.14
C SER A 257 -0.30 -4.96 -0.77
N VAL A 258 0.80 -5.42 -0.17
CA VAL A 258 0.83 -6.14 1.13
C VAL A 258 2.05 -5.72 1.95
N LEU A 259 1.94 -5.83 3.27
CA LEU A 259 3.01 -5.55 4.22
C LEU A 259 3.54 -6.84 4.85
N GLU A 260 4.87 -7.00 4.90
CA GLU A 260 5.49 -8.14 5.58
C GLU A 260 5.48 -7.95 7.10
N LEU A 261 4.76 -8.82 7.81
CA LEU A 261 4.56 -8.78 9.26
C LEU A 261 4.89 -10.13 9.92
N HIS A 262 4.86 -10.16 11.25
CA HIS A 262 5.00 -11.38 12.02
C HIS A 262 3.63 -11.92 12.39
N LYS A 263 3.49 -13.25 12.40
CA LYS A 263 2.28 -13.92 12.89
C LYS A 263 1.91 -13.44 14.29
N LEU A 264 0.63 -13.16 14.49
CA LEU A 264 0.10 -12.78 15.79
C LEU A 264 0.21 -13.95 16.76
N VAL A 265 0.60 -13.66 18.00
CA VAL A 265 0.68 -14.65 19.07
C VAL A 265 -0.39 -14.31 20.10
N LYS A 266 -1.23 -15.28 20.41
CA LYS A 266 -2.32 -15.10 21.38
C LYS A 266 -1.78 -14.54 22.70
N ASN A 267 -2.43 -13.49 23.19
CA ASN A 267 -2.06 -12.74 24.41
C ASN A 267 -0.72 -11.98 24.34
N GLU A 268 -0.08 -11.88 23.18
CA GLU A 268 1.06 -10.97 22.98
C GLU A 268 0.61 -9.74 22.18
N PRO A 269 0.88 -8.51 22.66
CA PRO A 269 0.55 -7.32 21.91
C PRO A 269 1.45 -7.20 20.67
N TYR A 270 0.87 -6.76 19.56
CA TYR A 270 1.60 -6.48 18.32
C TYR A 270 1.42 -5.02 17.91
N TYR A 271 2.48 -4.22 18.05
CA TYR A 271 2.45 -2.79 17.73
C TYR A 271 3.04 -2.46 16.36
N LEU A 272 2.38 -1.52 15.68
CA LEU A 272 2.80 -0.89 14.43
C LEU A 272 3.01 0.61 14.66
N ALA A 273 3.96 1.18 13.93
CA ALA A 273 4.12 2.62 13.80
C ALA A 273 3.90 3.06 12.35
N MET A 274 3.05 4.07 12.17
CA MET A 274 2.93 4.83 10.92
C MET A 274 3.75 6.10 11.05
N MET A 275 4.75 6.22 10.20
CA MET A 275 5.73 7.30 10.21
C MET A 275 5.27 8.44 9.30
N LEU A 276 5.88 9.61 9.47
CA LEU A 276 5.66 10.78 8.61
C LEU A 276 4.23 11.34 8.63
N VAL A 277 3.47 11.07 9.70
CA VAL A 277 2.06 11.51 9.86
C VAL A 277 1.92 12.94 10.41
N GLY A 278 3.03 13.67 10.58
CA GLY A 278 3.06 14.97 11.24
C GLY A 278 2.38 16.11 10.47
N LEU A 279 2.04 15.92 9.19
CA LEU A 279 1.20 16.83 8.44
C LEU A 279 0.30 16.06 7.49
N THR A 280 -0.99 16.32 7.58
CA THR A 280 -2.02 15.91 6.61
C THR A 280 -2.56 17.13 5.90
N LYS A 281 -2.83 17.03 4.59
CA LYS A 281 -3.58 18.06 3.84
C LYS A 281 -5.00 18.04 4.38
N ARG A 282 -5.31 18.99 5.28
CA ARG A 282 -6.68 19.29 5.68
C ARG A 282 -7.34 20.24 4.70
#